data_AF-A0A2W0EAP0-F1
#
_entry.id   AF-A0A2W0EAP0-F1
#
_cell.length_a   1.000
_cell.length_b   1.000
_cell.length_c   1.000
_cell.angle_alpha   90.00
_cell.angle_beta   90.00
_cell.angle_gamma   90.00
#
_symmetry.space_group_name_H-M   'P 1'
#
loop_
_entity.id
_entity.type
_entity.pdbx_description
1 polymer ?
#
loop_
_entity_poly.entity_id
_entity_poly.type
_entity_poly.pdbx_seq_one_letter_code
_entity_poly.pdbx_strand_id
1 'polypeptide(L)'
;MKDAPLFAAIDLGSNAFRLMIGQSVRRNQQMVIQEVKTLREPVRLAEGLQGGALDELALDRGWQALARFGKKLRGFEAGRVRAVATSAVREADNAPLFLASAERHLGFRIDVIS
;
A
#
# COMPACT_ATOMS: atom_id res chain seq x y z
N MET A 1 -2.39 25.77 16.81
CA MET A 1 -3.37 24.67 16.67
C MET A 1 -2.58 23.45 16.24
N LYS A 2 -2.73 22.29 16.89
CA LYS A 2 -2.09 21.07 16.39
C LYS A 2 -2.81 20.70 15.09
N ASP A 3 -2.08 20.56 13.99
CA ASP A 3 -2.65 20.10 12.73
C ASP A 3 -3.32 18.74 12.96
N ALA A 4 -4.51 18.58 12.37
CA ALA A 4 -5.27 17.34 12.48
C ALA A 4 -4.46 16.15 11.93
N PRO A 5 -4.48 14.98 12.61
CA PRO A 5 -3.62 13.86 12.25
C PRO A 5 -3.97 13.32 10.87
N LEU A 6 -2.93 13.01 10.09
CA LEU A 6 -3.03 12.30 8.81
C LEU A 6 -2.97 10.78 9.04
N PHE A 7 -3.77 10.05 8.26
CA PHE A 7 -3.81 8.61 8.16
C PHE A 7 -3.56 8.19 6.72
N ALA A 8 -2.99 7.01 6.52
CA ALA A 8 -2.78 6.43 5.20
C ALA A 8 -3.29 4.99 5.13
N ALA A 9 -3.98 4.68 4.04
CA ALA A 9 -4.39 3.33 3.68
C ALA A 9 -3.74 2.95 2.35
N ILE A 10 -3.14 1.76 2.30
CA ILE A 10 -2.52 1.19 1.11
C ILE A 10 -3.16 -0.15 0.80
N ASP A 11 -3.59 -0.33 -0.43
CA ASP A 11 -4.15 -1.58 -0.96
C ASP A 11 -3.29 -2.07 -2.12
N LEU A 12 -2.70 -3.25 -1.96
CA LEU A 12 -1.91 -3.95 -2.96
C LEU A 12 -2.81 -4.96 -3.68
N GLY A 13 -3.59 -4.44 -4.63
CA GLY A 13 -4.45 -5.25 -5.48
C GLY A 13 -3.70 -5.88 -6.65
N SER A 14 -4.33 -6.91 -7.25
CA SER A 14 -3.76 -7.66 -8.37
C SER A 14 -3.50 -6.81 -9.63
N ASN A 15 -4.29 -5.76 -9.85
CA ASN A 15 -4.16 -4.89 -11.04
C ASN A 15 -3.42 -3.58 -10.74
N ALA A 16 -3.67 -2.98 -9.59
CA ALA A 16 -3.11 -1.68 -9.24
C ALA A 16 -2.94 -1.58 -7.73
N PHE A 17 -1.91 -0.86 -7.32
CA PHE A 17 -1.76 -0.44 -5.94
C PHE A 17 -2.41 0.92 -5.75
N ARG A 18 -2.99 1.15 -4.58
CA ARG A 18 -3.64 2.41 -4.22
C ARG A 18 -3.09 2.90 -2.89
N LEU A 19 -2.83 4.20 -2.80
CA LEU A 19 -2.55 4.90 -1.56
C LEU A 19 -3.60 6.00 -1.40
N MET A 20 -4.32 6.01 -0.27
CA MET A 20 -5.16 7.12 0.14
C MET A 20 -4.59 7.72 1.43
N ILE A 21 -4.41 9.03 1.45
CA ILE A 21 -4.07 9.82 2.63
C ILE A 21 -5.28 10.65 2.99
N GLY A 22 -5.70 10.56 4.24
CA GLY A 22 -6.83 11.31 4.77
C GLY A 22 -6.48 12.04 6.06
N GLN A 23 -7.15 13.16 6.30
CA GLN A 23 -7.03 13.94 7.52
C GLN A 23 -8.26 13.71 8.40
N SER A 24 -8.04 13.49 9.69
CA SER A 24 -9.15 13.36 10.64
C SER A 24 -9.70 14.74 11.00
N VAL A 25 -10.91 15.05 10.58
CA VAL A 25 -11.56 16.35 10.82
C VAL A 25 -12.87 16.17 11.58
N ARG A 26 -13.27 17.20 12.34
CA ARG A 26 -14.52 17.21 13.08
C ARG A 26 -15.59 17.91 12.26
N ARG A 27 -16.65 17.19 11.86
CA ARG A 27 -17.79 17.71 11.11
C ARG A 27 -19.08 17.30 11.80
N ASN A 28 -19.98 18.25 12.08
CA ASN A 28 -21.26 18.02 12.76
C ASN A 28 -21.11 17.18 14.06
N GLN A 29 -20.12 17.51 14.90
CA GLN A 29 -19.78 16.77 16.13
C GLN A 29 -19.34 15.31 15.95
N GLN A 30 -19.09 14.86 14.71
CA GLN A 30 -18.54 13.54 14.39
C GLN A 30 -17.11 13.66 13.85
N MET A 31 -16.28 12.66 14.11
CA MET A 31 -14.96 12.55 13.48
C MET A 31 -15.12 11.87 12.12
N VAL A 32 -14.59 12.48 11.07
CA VAL A 32 -14.60 11.93 9.70
C VAL A 32 -13.20 11.98 9.12
N ILE A 33 -12.92 11.10 8.16
CA ILE A 33 -11.70 11.17 7.36
C ILE A 33 -12.00 11.97 6.10
N GLN A 34 -11.35 13.12 5.95
CA GLN A 34 -11.36 13.89 4.71
C GLN A 34 -10.19 13.45 3.84
N GLU A 35 -10.47 13.03 2.61
CA GLU A 35 -9.42 12.69 1.66
C GLU A 35 -8.55 13.92 1.36
N VAL A 36 -7.23 13.74 1.50
CA VAL A 36 -6.21 14.75 1.17
C VAL A 36 -5.53 14.40 -0.14
N LYS A 37 -5.26 13.11 -0.37
CA LYS A 37 -4.55 12.66 -1.55
C LYS A 37 -4.82 11.20 -1.84
N THR A 38 -4.99 10.90 -3.12
CA THR A 38 -5.00 9.53 -3.62
C THR A 38 -3.94 9.35 -4.71
N LEU A 39 -3.24 8.21 -4.70
CA LEU A 39 -2.38 7.74 -5.77
C LEU A 39 -2.82 6.35 -6.21
N ARG A 40 -2.70 6.08 -7.50
CA ARG A 40 -2.96 4.77 -8.09
C ARG A 40 -1.84 4.42 -9.05
N GLU A 41 -1.22 3.27 -8.83
CA GLU A 41 -0.10 2.78 -9.62
C GLU A 41 -0.53 1.48 -10.33
N PRO A 42 -0.56 1.44 -11.67
CA PRO A 42 -0.87 0.21 -12.40
C PRO A 42 0.34 -0.73 -12.33
N VAL A 43 0.24 -1.77 -11.50
CA VAL A 43 1.32 -2.75 -11.29
C VAL A 43 1.08 -4.03 -12.07
N ARG A 44 -0.20 -4.42 -12.25
CA ARG A 44 -0.62 -5.63 -12.98
C ARG A 44 0.14 -6.87 -12.49
N LEU A 45 0.11 -7.13 -11.18
CA LEU A 45 0.70 -8.33 -10.58
C LEU A 45 0.10 -9.61 -11.16
N ALA A 46 -1.21 -9.64 -11.41
CA ALA A 46 -1.88 -10.80 -11.98
C ALA A 46 -1.30 -11.23 -13.34
N GLU A 47 -0.85 -10.28 -14.16
CA GLU A 47 -0.28 -10.59 -15.48
C GLU A 47 1.07 -11.31 -15.36
N GLY A 48 1.84 -11.02 -14.30
CA GLY A 48 3.12 -11.66 -14.02
C GLY A 48 3.02 -12.87 -13.09
N LEU A 49 1.82 -13.25 -12.62
CA LEU A 49 1.63 -14.46 -11.83
C LEU A 49 1.56 -15.66 -12.77
N GLN A 50 2.68 -16.38 -12.91
CA GLN A 50 2.83 -17.50 -13.84
C GLN A 50 3.36 -18.71 -13.07
N GLY A 51 2.71 -19.87 -13.23
CA GLY A 51 3.14 -21.10 -12.55
C GLY A 51 3.18 -21.01 -11.02
N GLY A 52 2.33 -20.17 -10.42
CA GLY A 52 2.27 -19.95 -8.96
C GLY A 52 3.22 -18.87 -8.44
N ALA A 53 4.09 -18.28 -9.27
CA ALA A 53 5.04 -17.26 -8.83
C ALA A 53 4.91 -15.95 -9.61
N LEU A 54 5.20 -14.83 -8.95
CA LEU A 54 5.34 -13.53 -9.62
C LEU A 54 6.67 -13.50 -10.40
N ASP A 55 6.62 -13.12 -11.67
CA ASP A 55 7.80 -12.88 -12.50
C ASP A 55 8.60 -11.65 -12.06
N GLU A 56 9.85 -11.56 -12.51
CA GLU A 56 10.77 -10.48 -12.12
C GLU A 56 10.23 -9.09 -12.48
N LEU A 57 9.52 -8.97 -13.61
CA LEU A 57 8.96 -7.70 -14.07
C LEU A 57 7.80 -7.23 -13.16
N ALA A 58 6.96 -8.15 -12.68
CA ALA A 58 5.89 -7.85 -11.75
C ALA A 58 6.43 -7.49 -10.36
N LEU A 59 7.46 -8.20 -9.89
CA LEU A 59 8.16 -7.88 -8.65
C LEU A 59 8.72 -6.44 -8.71
N ASP A 60 9.49 -6.12 -9.76
CA ASP A 60 10.09 -4.80 -9.93
C ASP A 60 9.04 -3.68 -10.04
N ARG A 61 7.99 -3.86 -10.85
CA ARG A 61 6.87 -2.90 -10.93
C ARG A 61 6.24 -2.65 -9.55
N GLY A 62 6.03 -3.71 -8.77
CA GLY A 62 5.45 -3.63 -7.43
C GLY A 62 6.36 -2.85 -6.47
N TRP A 63 7.65 -3.17 -6.42
CA TRP A 63 8.61 -2.50 -5.56
C TRP A 63 8.80 -1.03 -5.92
N GLN A 64 8.85 -0.70 -7.22
CA GLN A 64 8.94 0.69 -7.67
C GLN A 64 7.70 1.51 -7.28
N ALA A 65 6.50 0.93 -7.40
CA ALA A 65 5.26 1.58 -6.96
C ALA A 65 5.28 1.85 -5.44
N LEU A 66 5.70 0.86 -4.65
CA LEU A 66 5.82 1.01 -3.20
C LEU A 66 6.89 2.01 -2.79
N ALA A 67 8.00 2.10 -3.51
CA ALA A 67 9.02 3.13 -3.27
C ALA A 67 8.45 4.54 -3.52
N ARG A 68 7.56 4.72 -4.51
CA ARG A 68 6.86 6.00 -4.73
C ARG A 68 5.90 6.32 -3.59
N PHE A 69 5.19 5.32 -3.06
CA PHE A 69 4.30 5.48 -1.90
C PHE A 69 5.09 5.79 -0.63
N GLY A 70 6.18 5.07 -0.34
CA GLY A 70 7.04 5.30 0.83
C GLY A 70 7.58 6.72 0.88
N LYS A 71 7.91 7.33 -0.27
CA LYS A 71 8.29 8.77 -0.33
C LYS A 71 7.19 9.70 0.18
N LYS A 72 5.92 9.37 0.02
CA LYS A 72 4.76 10.15 0.51
C LYS A 72 4.44 9.89 1.98
N LEU A 73 4.82 8.71 2.47
CA LEU A 73 4.57 8.29 3.86
C LEU A 73 5.72 8.66 4.81
N ARG A 74 6.81 9.26 4.32
CA ARG A 74 7.87 9.77 5.20
C ARG A 74 7.30 10.73 6.23
N GLY A 75 7.58 10.46 7.50
CA GLY A 75 7.08 11.23 8.64
C GLY A 75 5.74 10.74 9.22
N PHE A 76 5.11 9.72 8.63
CA PHE A 76 3.96 9.06 9.24
C PHE A 76 4.42 8.13 10.38
N GLU A 77 3.64 8.11 11.46
CA GLU A 77 3.78 7.14 12.55
C GLU A 77 3.22 5.77 12.11
N ALA A 78 3.84 4.68 12.57
CA ALA A 78 3.41 3.31 12.23
C ALA A 78 1.91 3.06 12.54
N GLY A 79 1.39 3.61 13.65
CA GLY A 79 -0.02 3.48 14.02
C GLY A 79 -1.01 4.26 13.14
N ARG A 80 -0.53 5.01 12.14
CA ARG A 80 -1.37 5.80 11.22
C ARG A 80 -1.29 5.32 9.77
N VAL A 81 -0.61 4.21 9.52
CA VAL A 81 -0.49 3.61 8.19
C VAL A 81 -0.97 2.18 8.23
N ARG A 82 -1.92 1.83 7.37
CA ARG A 82 -2.38 0.46 7.18
C ARG A 82 -2.14 0.05 5.74
N ALA A 83 -1.30 -0.97 5.53
CA ALA A 83 -1.04 -1.52 4.20
C ALA A 83 -1.49 -2.97 4.13
N VAL A 84 -2.32 -3.30 3.13
CA VAL A 84 -2.85 -4.64 2.92
C VAL A 84 -2.51 -5.16 1.54
N ALA A 85 -2.25 -6.45 1.43
CA ALA A 85 -2.15 -7.16 0.17
C ALA A 85 -3.27 -8.20 0.03
N THR A 86 -3.79 -8.34 -1.18
CA THR A 86 -4.95 -9.21 -1.47
C THR A 86 -4.56 -10.33 -2.44
N SER A 87 -5.39 -10.66 -3.42
CA SER A 87 -5.37 -11.90 -4.22
C SER A 87 -4.01 -12.26 -4.83
N ALA A 88 -3.43 -11.44 -5.71
CA ALA A 88 -2.21 -11.84 -6.43
C ALA A 88 -1.00 -12.09 -5.51
N VAL A 89 -0.85 -11.32 -4.43
CA VAL A 89 0.22 -11.55 -3.46
C VAL A 89 -0.09 -12.75 -2.58
N ARG A 90 -1.36 -12.94 -2.17
CA ARG A 90 -1.78 -14.08 -1.35
C ARG A 90 -1.61 -15.42 -2.06
N GLU A 91 -1.80 -15.44 -3.38
CA GLU A 91 -1.74 -16.64 -4.23
C GLU A 91 -0.33 -16.98 -4.71
N ALA A 92 0.64 -16.08 -4.58
CA ALA A 92 1.99 -16.28 -5.07
C ALA A 92 2.86 -17.07 -4.09
N ASP A 93 3.50 -18.15 -4.56
CA ASP A 93 4.44 -18.97 -3.78
C ASP A 93 5.66 -18.16 -3.31
N ASN A 94 6.07 -17.17 -4.11
CA ASN A 94 7.16 -16.25 -3.79
C ASN A 94 6.69 -14.96 -3.08
N ALA A 95 5.49 -14.95 -2.49
CA ALA A 95 5.00 -13.81 -1.71
C ALA A 95 5.94 -13.37 -0.57
N PRO A 96 6.58 -14.28 0.21
CA PRO A 96 7.52 -13.86 1.26
C PRO A 96 8.70 -13.03 0.70
N LEU A 97 9.21 -13.40 -0.47
CA LEU A 97 10.27 -12.65 -1.18
C LEU A 97 9.76 -11.26 -1.58
N PHE A 98 8.58 -11.21 -2.21
CA PHE A 98 7.97 -9.95 -2.61
C PHE A 98 7.77 -9.02 -1.40
N LEU A 99 7.17 -9.53 -0.32
CA LEU A 99 6.80 -8.79 0.88
C LEU A 99 8.03 -8.23 1.61
N ALA A 100 9.10 -9.02 1.77
CA ALA A 100 10.31 -8.58 2.47
C ALA A 100 10.94 -7.33 1.82
N SER A 101 10.97 -7.27 0.49
CA SER A 101 11.46 -6.09 -0.24
C SER A 101 10.41 -4.97 -0.30
N ALA A 102 9.14 -5.33 -0.48
CA ALA A 102 8.01 -4.40 -0.50
C ALA A 102 7.91 -3.56 0.79
N GLU A 103 8.04 -4.18 1.96
CA GLU A 103 8.03 -3.47 3.25
C GLU A 103 9.22 -2.52 3.40
N ARG A 104 10.40 -2.88 2.88
CA ARG A 104 11.59 -1.99 2.87
C ARG A 104 11.38 -0.78 1.96
N HIS A 105 10.74 -0.96 0.82
CA HIS A 105 10.41 0.14 -0.11
C HIS A 105 9.30 1.04 0.42
N LEU A 106 8.28 0.46 1.06
CA LEU A 106 7.16 1.20 1.62
C LEU A 106 7.53 1.91 2.93
N GLY A 107 8.40 1.30 3.75
CA GLY A 107 8.75 1.73 5.09
C GLY A 107 7.74 1.31 6.18
N PHE A 108 6.76 0.49 5.82
CA PHE A 108 5.69 0.02 6.72
C PHE A 108 5.41 -1.46 6.45
N ARG A 109 4.91 -2.15 7.49
CA ARG A 109 4.49 -3.54 7.36
C ARG A 109 3.30 -3.68 6.43
N ILE A 110 3.25 -4.80 5.71
CA ILE A 110 2.19 -5.15 4.77
C ILE A 110 1.56 -6.46 5.25
N ASP A 111 0.28 -6.40 5.60
CA ASP A 111 -0.46 -7.59 6.01
C ASP A 111 -1.20 -8.20 4.82
N VAL A 112 -1.08 -9.50 4.64
CA VAL A 112 -1.90 -10.25 3.67
C VAL A 112 -3.25 -10.59 4.32
N ILE A 113 -4.35 -10.29 3.63
CA ILE A 113 -5.72 -10.49 4.17
C ILE A 113 -6.53 -11.46 3.30
N SER A 114 -7.51 -12.12 3.91
CA SER A 114 -8.42 -13.11 3.28
C SER A 114 -9.81 -12.55 3.07
#